data_AF-A0ABD2R226-F1
#
_entry.id   AF-A0ABD2R226-F1
#
_cell.length_a   1.000
_cell.length_b   1.000
_cell.length_c   1.000
_cell.angle_alpha   90.00
_cell.angle_beta   90.00
_cell.angle_gamma   90.00
#
_symmetry.space_group_name_H-M   'P 1'
#
loop_
_entity.id
_entity.type
_entity.pdbx_description
1 polymer ?
#
loop_
_entity_poly.entity_id
_entity_poly.type
_entity_poly.pdbx_seq_one_letter_code
_entity_poly.pdbx_strand_id
1 'polypeptide(L)'
;MHSLLFIQIMSGNCLTGISIAWWKWTHNAHHVACNSLDYDPDLQHLPVFAVSSGLFKSLNSTFYGRELTFDSLAKFFVSYQHFTFYPIICVSRVNLFVQTLLLLFSRRKVPDRFLNILGIMVFWTWFPLLVFALPNWTERVLFVLTSFAVTGIQHVQFCLNHFAADVYVGQPKGNDWFEKQTAGTIDIDCSPQMDWFFGGLQFQLEHHLFPRLPRCQLRKISPIVQELCKKHNLPYKSVSFFEANRWTIRTLRTAAMQARGLLWEAVNTHG
;
A
#
# COMPACT_ATOMS: atom_id res chain seq x y z
N MET A 1 -19.37 -12.98 16.15
CA MET A 1 -18.45 -11.82 16.29
C MET A 1 -17.08 -12.23 16.86
N HIS A 2 -17.03 -13.03 17.93
CA HIS A 2 -15.76 -13.49 18.53
C HIS A 2 -14.87 -14.37 17.63
N SER A 3 -15.45 -15.23 16.78
CA SER A 3 -14.68 -16.09 15.85
C SER A 3 -13.91 -15.29 14.79
N LEU A 4 -14.47 -14.18 14.31
CA LEU A 4 -13.82 -13.31 13.31
C LEU A 4 -12.64 -12.54 13.92
N LEU A 5 -12.77 -12.07 15.16
CA LEU A 5 -11.67 -11.41 15.87
C LEU A 5 -10.51 -12.38 16.12
N PHE A 6 -10.81 -13.62 16.54
CA PHE A 6 -9.79 -14.64 16.73
C PHE A 6 -9.00 -14.92 15.44
N ILE A 7 -9.71 -15.17 14.33
CA ILE A 7 -9.07 -15.41 13.02
C ILE A 7 -8.19 -14.22 12.63
N GLN A 8 -8.66 -12.99 12.86
CA GLN A 8 -7.93 -11.76 12.57
C GLN A 8 -6.67 -11.58 13.39
N ILE A 9 -6.72 -11.84 14.71
CA ILE A 9 -5.54 -11.77 15.58
C ILE A 9 -4.55 -12.87 15.20
N MET A 10 -5.05 -14.07 14.87
CA MET A 10 -4.19 -15.17 14.48
C MET A 10 -3.47 -14.90 13.15
N SER A 11 -4.23 -14.54 12.11
CA SER A 11 -3.67 -14.33 10.78
C SER A 11 -2.91 -13.02 10.67
N GLY A 12 -3.43 -11.92 11.20
CA GLY A 12 -2.77 -10.62 11.20
C GLY A 12 -1.60 -10.59 12.18
N ASN A 13 -1.88 -10.69 13.47
CA ASN A 13 -0.88 -10.40 14.49
C ASN A 13 0.12 -11.53 14.66
N CYS A 14 -0.35 -12.75 14.95
CA CYS A 14 0.53 -13.85 15.36
C CYS A 14 1.38 -14.39 14.20
N LEU A 15 0.86 -14.43 12.98
CA LEU A 15 1.60 -14.94 11.81
C LEU A 15 2.44 -13.86 11.12
N THR A 16 1.97 -12.61 11.05
CA THR A 16 2.68 -11.58 10.27
C THR A 16 3.47 -10.60 11.12
N GLY A 17 3.17 -10.46 12.41
CA GLY A 17 3.76 -9.44 13.29
C GLY A 17 3.16 -8.04 13.12
N ILE A 18 2.10 -7.90 12.31
CA ILE A 18 1.42 -6.65 12.02
C ILE A 18 0.10 -6.62 12.78
N SER A 19 -0.19 -5.51 13.47
CA SER A 19 -1.45 -5.40 14.21
C SER A 19 -2.63 -5.29 13.25
N ILE A 20 -3.65 -6.15 13.43
CA ILE A 20 -4.90 -6.01 12.69
C ILE A 20 -5.61 -4.68 13.00
N ALA A 21 -5.43 -4.13 14.20
CA ALA A 21 -5.96 -2.82 14.52
C ALA A 21 -5.25 -1.71 13.72
N TRP A 22 -3.94 -1.81 13.54
CA TRP A 22 -3.19 -0.89 12.66
C TRP A 22 -3.64 -1.03 11.21
N TRP A 23 -3.66 -2.26 10.69
CA TRP A 23 -4.11 -2.55 9.34
C TRP A 23 -5.51 -1.99 9.08
N LYS A 24 -6.49 -2.29 9.94
CA LYS A 24 -7.86 -1.77 9.77
C LYS A 24 -7.93 -0.25 9.83
N TRP A 25 -7.11 0.37 10.69
CA TRP A 25 -7.12 1.82 10.83
C TRP A 25 -6.63 2.52 9.56
N THR A 26 -5.51 2.07 8.98
CA THR A 26 -4.97 2.63 7.74
C THR A 26 -5.80 2.22 6.53
N HIS A 27 -6.11 0.93 6.39
CA HIS A 27 -6.84 0.38 5.26
C HIS A 27 -8.25 0.97 5.13
N ASN A 28 -8.96 1.19 6.24
CA ASN A 28 -10.26 1.84 6.17
C ASN A 28 -10.16 3.31 5.76
N ALA A 29 -9.09 4.03 6.13
CA ALA A 29 -8.89 5.40 5.69
C ALA A 29 -8.60 5.47 4.19
N HIS A 30 -7.76 4.55 3.69
CA HIS A 30 -7.52 4.35 2.26
C HIS A 30 -8.82 4.08 1.50
N HIS A 31 -9.71 3.23 2.00
CA HIS A 31 -11.02 2.98 1.37
C HIS A 31 -11.95 4.21 1.34
N VAL A 32 -11.88 5.06 2.36
CA VAL A 32 -12.70 6.28 2.44
C VAL A 32 -12.25 7.31 1.40
N ALA A 33 -10.95 7.51 1.23
CA ALA A 33 -10.39 8.58 0.41
C ALA A 33 -9.20 8.10 -0.43
N CYS A 34 -9.38 6.98 -1.15
CA CYS A 34 -8.33 6.33 -1.95
C CYS A 34 -7.64 7.35 -2.85
N ASN A 35 -6.31 7.32 -2.87
CA ASN A 35 -5.43 8.16 -3.67
C ASN A 35 -5.50 9.68 -3.38
N SER A 36 -6.07 10.08 -2.24
CA SER A 36 -5.99 11.46 -1.73
C SER A 36 -4.63 11.71 -1.04
N LEU A 37 -3.87 12.70 -1.50
CA LEU A 37 -2.51 12.96 -0.99
C LEU A 37 -2.49 13.36 0.50
N ASP A 38 -3.56 13.95 1.03
CA ASP A 38 -3.67 14.43 2.41
C ASP A 38 -4.56 13.55 3.32
N TYR A 39 -5.40 12.67 2.76
CA TYR A 39 -6.25 11.74 3.53
C TYR A 39 -5.79 10.28 3.48
N ASP A 40 -5.17 9.84 2.39
CA ASP A 40 -4.81 8.44 2.19
C ASP A 40 -3.43 8.12 2.80
N PRO A 41 -3.33 7.32 3.87
CA PRO A 41 -2.04 6.94 4.44
C PRO A 41 -1.16 6.14 3.47
N ASP A 42 -1.74 5.50 2.45
CA ASP A 42 -1.03 4.64 1.50
C ASP A 42 -0.30 5.43 0.40
N LEU A 43 -0.40 6.78 0.40
CA LEU A 43 0.42 7.67 -0.44
C LEU A 43 1.43 8.52 0.35
N GLN A 44 1.39 8.46 1.68
CA GLN A 44 2.08 9.42 2.55
C GLN A 44 3.44 8.89 3.01
N HIS A 45 4.31 8.63 2.03
CA HIS A 45 5.59 7.95 2.22
C HIS A 45 6.80 8.87 2.31
N LEU A 46 6.61 10.20 2.41
CA LEU A 46 7.72 11.12 2.64
C LEU A 46 8.43 10.78 3.98
N PRO A 47 9.78 10.82 4.02
CA PRO A 47 10.67 11.38 2.99
C PRO A 47 11.07 10.42 1.86
N VAL A 48 10.64 9.14 1.89
CA VAL A 48 11.20 8.08 1.05
C VAL A 48 10.63 8.08 -0.38
N PHE A 49 9.31 8.18 -0.51
CA PHE A 49 8.63 8.16 -1.81
C PHE A 49 7.66 9.33 -1.96
N ALA A 50 7.53 9.80 -3.20
CA ALA A 50 6.50 10.73 -3.63
C ALA A 50 5.95 10.30 -4.99
N VAL A 51 4.66 9.96 -5.02
CA VAL A 51 3.95 9.53 -6.24
C VAL A 51 3.52 10.72 -7.12
N SER A 52 3.58 11.94 -6.59
CA SER A 52 3.19 13.16 -7.29
C SER A 52 3.97 14.36 -6.77
N SER A 53 4.27 15.32 -7.66
CA SER A 53 4.84 16.61 -7.27
C SER A 53 3.89 17.48 -6.44
N GLY A 54 2.62 17.11 -6.31
CA GLY A 54 1.71 17.70 -5.33
C GLY A 54 2.28 17.67 -3.90
N LEU A 55 3.05 16.64 -3.56
CA LEU A 55 3.71 16.50 -2.25
C LEU A 55 4.89 17.47 -2.06
N PHE A 56 5.42 18.09 -3.12
CA PHE A 56 6.61 18.95 -3.02
C PHE A 56 6.31 20.32 -2.42
N LYS A 57 5.03 20.69 -2.33
CA LYS A 57 4.58 21.92 -1.68
C LYS A 57 4.48 21.81 -0.16
N SER A 58 4.82 20.65 0.39
CA SER A 58 4.41 20.19 1.72
C SER A 58 2.87 20.14 1.84
N LEU A 59 2.36 19.13 2.52
CA LEU A 59 0.92 18.94 2.68
C LEU A 59 0.62 18.51 4.11
N ASN A 60 -0.45 19.05 4.71
CA ASN A 60 -0.90 18.58 6.01
C ASN A 60 -1.65 17.26 5.86
N SER A 61 -1.11 16.19 6.45
CA SER A 61 -1.81 14.91 6.54
C SER A 61 -2.96 15.02 7.53
N THR A 62 -4.19 14.92 7.04
CA THR A 62 -5.39 14.83 7.88
C THR A 62 -5.41 13.52 8.66
N PHE A 63 -4.90 12.43 8.08
CA PHE A 63 -4.86 11.12 8.72
C PHE A 63 -3.89 11.07 9.91
N TYR A 64 -2.63 11.47 9.70
CA TYR A 64 -1.61 11.44 10.75
C TYR A 64 -1.68 12.65 11.68
N GLY A 65 -2.29 13.76 11.24
CA GLY A 65 -2.32 15.02 11.98
C GLY A 65 -0.94 15.69 12.04
N ARG A 66 -0.14 15.54 10.98
CA ARG A 66 1.22 16.12 10.86
C ARG A 66 1.43 16.67 9.46
N GLU A 67 2.35 17.62 9.32
CA GLU A 67 2.81 18.06 8.02
C GLU A 67 3.71 17.00 7.36
N LEU A 68 3.46 16.72 6.10
CA LEU A 68 4.30 15.95 5.20
C LEU A 68 5.28 16.91 4.56
N THR A 69 6.39 17.18 5.26
CA THR A 69 7.38 18.16 4.84
C THR A 69 8.23 17.65 3.69
N PHE A 70 8.31 18.42 2.62
CA PHE A 70 9.26 18.17 1.53
C PHE A 70 10.54 18.97 1.72
N ASP A 71 11.40 18.49 2.63
CA ASP A 71 12.69 19.10 2.95
C ASP A 71 13.84 18.55 2.09
N SER A 72 15.08 18.97 2.37
CA SER A 72 16.27 18.51 1.65
C SER A 72 16.48 16.99 1.73
N LEU A 73 16.07 16.36 2.84
CA LEU A 73 16.18 14.91 3.01
C LEU A 73 15.16 14.17 2.13
N ALA A 74 13.91 14.65 2.13
CA ALA A 74 12.88 14.17 1.22
C ALA A 74 13.30 14.34 -0.24
N LYS A 75 13.80 15.52 -0.60
CA LYS A 75 14.33 15.79 -1.95
C LYS A 75 15.42 14.80 -2.34
N PHE A 76 16.35 14.49 -1.42
CA PHE A 76 17.41 13.51 -1.67
C PHE A 76 16.84 12.12 -1.98
N PHE A 77 16.01 11.55 -1.11
CA PHE A 77 15.46 10.21 -1.33
C PHE A 77 14.55 10.13 -2.56
N VAL A 78 13.62 11.09 -2.71
CA VAL A 78 12.71 11.17 -3.85
C VAL A 78 13.47 11.34 -5.16
N SER A 79 14.63 11.99 -5.16
CA SER A 79 15.46 12.10 -6.38
C SER A 79 15.92 10.74 -6.91
N TYR A 80 16.00 9.68 -6.10
CA TYR A 80 16.48 8.36 -6.52
C TYR A 80 15.42 7.26 -6.43
N GLN A 81 14.18 7.60 -6.09
CA GLN A 81 13.13 6.62 -5.76
C GLN A 81 12.87 5.54 -6.82
N HIS A 82 13.00 5.87 -8.11
CA HIS A 82 12.77 4.90 -9.20
C HIS A 82 13.84 3.81 -9.27
N PHE A 83 15.04 4.04 -8.72
CA PHE A 83 16.07 3.02 -8.55
C PHE A 83 15.93 2.28 -7.23
N THR A 84 15.49 2.98 -6.18
CA THR A 84 15.41 2.42 -4.83
C THR A 84 14.08 1.73 -4.52
N PHE A 85 13.08 1.83 -5.41
CA PHE A 85 11.74 1.26 -5.22
C PHE A 85 11.78 -0.21 -4.77
N TYR A 86 12.24 -1.13 -5.62
CA TYR A 86 12.25 -2.55 -5.26
C TYR A 86 13.13 -2.87 -4.04
N PRO A 87 14.38 -2.36 -3.90
CA PRO A 87 15.18 -2.58 -2.70
C PRO A 87 14.49 -2.13 -1.41
N ILE A 88 13.82 -0.98 -1.42
CA ILE A 88 13.10 -0.47 -0.25
C ILE A 88 11.84 -1.31 0.02
N ILE A 89 11.12 -1.72 -1.02
CA ILE A 89 9.95 -2.59 -0.84
C ILE A 89 10.34 -3.94 -0.21
N CYS A 90 11.51 -4.51 -0.53
CA CYS A 90 12.01 -5.73 0.11
C CYS A 90 12.19 -5.62 1.63
N VAL A 91 12.45 -4.41 2.16
CA VAL A 91 12.62 -4.16 3.61
C VAL A 91 11.47 -3.38 4.25
N SER A 92 10.48 -2.97 3.45
CA SER A 92 9.35 -2.15 3.87
C SER A 92 8.50 -2.77 4.99
N ARG A 93 8.56 -4.10 5.17
CA ARG A 93 7.92 -4.79 6.28
C ARG A 93 8.39 -4.28 7.64
N VAL A 94 9.64 -3.79 7.74
CA VAL A 94 10.15 -3.12 8.95
C VAL A 94 9.31 -1.89 9.29
N ASN A 95 8.93 -1.08 8.29
CA ASN A 95 8.05 0.06 8.52
C ASN A 95 6.69 -0.38 9.06
N LEU A 96 6.11 -1.48 8.55
CA LEU A 96 4.83 -2.01 9.06
C LEU A 96 4.92 -2.45 10.53
N PHE A 97 6.05 -3.01 10.95
CA PHE A 97 6.31 -3.32 12.36
C PHE A 97 6.42 -2.05 13.21
N VAL A 98 7.19 -1.06 12.75
CA VAL A 98 7.33 0.21 13.46
C VAL A 98 5.97 0.89 13.63
N GLN A 99 5.18 0.98 12.55
CA GLN A 99 3.85 1.59 12.58
C GLN A 99 2.87 0.84 13.50
N THR A 100 2.95 -0.50 13.52
CA THR A 100 2.23 -1.33 14.47
C THR A 100 2.56 -0.96 15.92
N LEU A 101 3.85 -0.88 16.26
CA LEU A 101 4.29 -0.52 17.62
C LEU A 101 3.89 0.91 17.97
N LEU A 102 4.09 1.87 17.06
CA LEU A 102 3.71 3.26 17.25
C LEU A 102 2.21 3.39 17.56
N LEU A 103 1.33 2.68 16.85
CA LEU A 103 -0.11 2.71 17.15
C LEU A 103 -0.42 2.09 18.51
N LEU A 104 0.10 0.88 18.79
CA LEU A 104 -0.25 0.13 19.99
C LEU A 104 0.22 0.81 21.29
N PHE A 105 1.35 1.50 21.23
CA PHE A 105 1.90 2.25 22.35
C PHE A 105 1.54 3.75 22.34
N SER A 106 0.75 4.21 21.35
CA SER A 106 0.23 5.57 21.35
C SER A 106 -0.86 5.81 22.40
N ARG A 107 -1.24 7.08 22.58
CA ARG A 107 -2.41 7.48 23.37
C ARG A 107 -3.74 7.31 22.62
N ARG A 108 -3.74 6.86 21.35
CA ARG A 108 -4.98 6.69 20.55
C ARG A 108 -5.83 5.55 21.07
N LYS A 109 -7.15 5.64 21.02
CA LYS A 109 -8.02 4.51 21.35
C LYS A 109 -7.83 3.39 20.31
N VAL A 110 -7.35 2.23 20.74
CA VAL A 110 -7.13 1.07 19.87
C VAL A 110 -8.09 -0.06 20.28
N PRO A 111 -8.96 -0.54 19.39
CA PRO A 111 -9.82 -1.69 19.66
C PRO A 111 -8.99 -2.93 20.03
N ASP A 112 -9.40 -3.64 21.09
CA ASP A 112 -8.76 -4.88 21.54
C ASP A 112 -7.24 -4.76 21.68
N ARG A 113 -6.75 -3.63 22.19
CA ARG A 113 -5.31 -3.32 22.28
C ARG A 113 -4.52 -4.45 22.97
N PHE A 114 -5.03 -4.97 24.08
CA PHE A 114 -4.38 -6.05 24.82
C PHE A 114 -4.20 -7.31 23.96
N LEU A 115 -5.25 -7.76 23.27
CA LEU A 115 -5.18 -8.90 22.36
C LEU A 115 -4.25 -8.62 21.17
N ASN A 116 -4.21 -7.39 20.68
CA ASN A 116 -3.29 -7.02 19.62
C ASN A 116 -1.82 -7.12 20.06
N ILE A 117 -1.50 -6.61 21.26
CA ILE A 117 -0.16 -6.70 21.88
C ILE A 117 0.22 -8.17 22.09
N LEU A 118 -0.67 -8.98 22.68
CA LEU A 118 -0.43 -10.40 22.87
C LEU A 118 -0.16 -11.10 21.54
N GLY A 119 -0.96 -10.81 20.50
CA GLY A 119 -0.77 -11.41 19.19
C GLY A 119 0.56 -11.06 18.54
N ILE A 120 1.00 -9.79 18.60
CA ILE A 120 2.32 -9.44 18.06
C ILE A 120 3.45 -10.02 18.90
N MET A 121 3.28 -10.20 20.22
CA MET A 121 4.26 -10.88 21.06
C MET A 121 4.44 -12.35 20.66
N VAL A 122 3.38 -13.04 20.23
CA VAL A 122 3.49 -14.39 19.68
C VAL A 122 4.43 -14.39 18.47
N PHE A 123 4.23 -13.48 17.51
CA PHE A 123 5.13 -13.34 16.36
C PHE A 123 6.58 -13.09 16.76
N TRP A 124 6.80 -12.11 17.64
CA TRP A 124 8.12 -11.74 18.15
C TRP A 124 8.74 -12.77 19.11
N THR A 125 8.02 -13.85 19.41
CA THR A 125 8.56 -15.03 20.12
C THR A 125 8.95 -16.11 19.12
N TRP A 126 8.01 -16.60 18.30
CA TRP A 126 8.30 -17.76 17.44
C TRP A 126 9.24 -17.42 16.29
N PHE A 127 9.14 -16.23 15.69
CA PHE A 127 9.96 -15.87 14.53
C PHE A 127 11.44 -15.76 14.90
N PRO A 128 11.84 -15.05 15.99
CA PRO A 128 13.23 -15.07 16.45
C PRO A 128 13.71 -16.44 16.92
N LEU A 129 12.85 -17.27 17.54
CA LEU A 129 13.22 -18.64 17.93
C LEU A 129 13.50 -19.52 16.70
N LEU A 130 12.69 -19.40 15.65
CA LEU A 130 12.93 -20.06 14.36
C LEU A 130 14.28 -19.61 13.77
N VAL A 131 14.56 -18.31 13.77
CA VAL A 131 15.85 -17.77 13.29
C VAL A 131 17.00 -18.29 14.16
N PHE A 132 16.85 -18.30 15.49
CA PHE A 132 17.90 -18.76 16.40
C PHE A 132 18.24 -20.25 16.23
N ALA A 133 17.27 -21.07 15.82
CA ALA A 133 17.47 -22.48 15.50
C ALA A 133 18.35 -22.72 14.27
N LEU A 134 18.62 -21.70 13.44
CA LEU A 134 19.53 -21.81 12.30
C LEU A 134 21.01 -21.87 12.78
N PRO A 135 21.85 -22.69 12.13
CA PRO A 135 23.16 -23.12 12.63
C PRO A 135 24.22 -22.01 12.71
N ASN A 136 24.15 -20.98 11.86
CA ASN A 136 25.15 -19.91 11.81
C ASN A 136 24.54 -18.54 11.47
N TRP A 137 25.30 -17.47 11.70
CA TRP A 137 24.87 -16.09 11.48
C TRP A 137 24.54 -15.77 10.02
N THR A 138 25.25 -16.38 9.06
CA THR A 138 25.00 -16.15 7.63
C THR A 138 23.60 -16.63 7.26
N GLU A 139 23.24 -17.86 7.63
CA GLU A 139 21.90 -18.41 7.39
C GLU A 139 20.80 -17.61 8.09
N ARG A 140 21.05 -17.14 9.32
CA ARG A 140 20.11 -16.28 10.06
C ARG A 140 19.80 -14.99 9.32
N VAL A 141 20.83 -14.29 8.87
CA VAL A 141 20.69 -13.03 8.13
C VAL A 141 20.01 -13.27 6.80
N LEU A 142 20.45 -14.27 6.04
CA LEU A 142 19.84 -14.62 4.75
C LEU A 142 18.36 -15.00 4.90
N PHE A 143 18.01 -15.80 5.91
CA PHE A 143 16.63 -16.18 6.18
C PHE A 143 15.73 -14.96 6.42
N VAL A 144 16.17 -14.02 7.25
CA VAL A 144 15.40 -12.79 7.53
C VAL A 144 15.26 -11.93 6.28
N LEU A 145 16.35 -11.71 5.53
CA LEU A 145 16.33 -10.93 4.30
C LEU A 145 15.42 -11.55 3.23
N THR A 146 15.52 -12.86 3.01
CA THR A 146 14.66 -13.59 2.07
C THR A 146 13.20 -13.57 2.52
N SER A 147 12.92 -13.79 3.81
CA SER A 147 11.55 -13.72 4.35
C SER A 147 10.91 -12.36 4.08
N PHE A 148 11.66 -11.27 4.29
CA PHE A 148 11.15 -9.92 4.08
C PHE A 148 10.99 -9.63 2.58
N ALA A 149 11.98 -9.98 1.76
CA ALA A 149 11.93 -9.80 0.30
C ALA A 149 10.75 -10.54 -0.34
N VAL A 150 10.50 -11.79 0.04
CA VAL A 150 9.37 -12.58 -0.46
C VAL A 150 8.04 -11.93 -0.10
N THR A 151 7.88 -11.47 1.15
CA THR A 151 6.66 -10.71 1.52
C THR A 151 6.57 -9.35 0.83
N GLY A 152 7.70 -8.78 0.42
CA GLY A 152 7.77 -7.56 -0.37
C GLY A 152 7.08 -7.66 -1.72
N ILE A 153 6.97 -8.87 -2.31
CA ILE A 153 6.22 -9.08 -3.57
C ILE A 153 4.76 -8.68 -3.42
N GLN A 154 4.13 -9.00 -2.28
CA GLN A 154 2.75 -8.58 -2.01
C GLN A 154 2.63 -7.06 -1.84
N HIS A 155 3.64 -6.43 -1.24
CA HIS A 155 3.68 -4.97 -1.12
C HIS A 155 3.85 -4.30 -2.49
N VAL A 156 4.68 -4.86 -3.39
CA VAL A 156 4.74 -4.40 -4.78
C VAL A 156 3.33 -4.38 -5.38
N GLN A 157 2.56 -5.47 -5.26
CA GLN A 157 1.19 -5.54 -5.80
C GLN A 157 0.33 -4.37 -5.31
N PHE A 158 0.29 -4.10 -3.99
CA PHE A 158 -0.45 -2.95 -3.45
C PHE A 158 0.00 -1.61 -4.06
N CYS A 159 1.31 -1.39 -4.21
CA CYS A 159 1.82 -0.18 -4.86
C CYS A 159 1.38 -0.07 -6.32
N LEU A 160 1.39 -1.18 -7.07
CA LEU A 160 1.03 -1.18 -8.50
C LEU A 160 -0.41 -0.76 -8.75
N ASN A 161 -1.32 -1.03 -7.81
CA ASN A 161 -2.72 -0.65 -7.95
C ASN A 161 -2.97 0.86 -7.76
N HIS A 162 -2.06 1.61 -7.12
CA HIS A 162 -2.33 2.98 -6.67
C HIS A 162 -1.26 4.01 -7.06
N PHE A 163 0.03 3.65 -7.06
CA PHE A 163 1.12 4.61 -7.22
C PHE A 163 1.13 5.30 -8.59
N ALA A 164 0.63 4.64 -9.62
CA ALA A 164 0.49 5.20 -10.95
C ALA A 164 -0.93 5.69 -11.27
N ALA A 165 -1.87 5.56 -10.34
CA ALA A 165 -3.25 5.99 -10.52
C ALA A 165 -3.40 7.51 -10.26
N ASP A 166 -4.57 8.06 -10.57
CA ASP A 166 -4.78 9.51 -10.48
C ASP A 166 -4.90 9.93 -9.01
N VAL A 167 -4.20 10.99 -8.63
CA VAL A 167 -4.20 11.52 -7.26
C VAL A 167 -4.98 12.83 -7.16
N TYR A 168 -5.47 13.15 -5.96
CA TYR A 168 -6.14 14.42 -5.68
C TYR A 168 -5.83 14.90 -4.26
N VAL A 169 -6.37 16.06 -3.88
CA VAL A 169 -6.27 16.63 -2.52
C VAL A 169 -7.67 16.87 -1.97
N GLY A 170 -7.85 16.63 -0.68
CA GLY A 170 -9.11 16.69 0.05
C GLY A 170 -9.80 15.34 0.16
N GLN A 171 -10.96 15.34 0.82
CA GLN A 171 -11.84 14.18 0.90
C GLN A 171 -12.81 14.14 -0.30
N PRO A 172 -13.23 12.94 -0.75
CA PRO A 172 -14.37 12.81 -1.63
C PRO A 172 -15.64 13.46 -1.05
N LYS A 173 -16.47 14.03 -1.91
CA LYS A 173 -17.73 14.70 -1.60
C LYS A 173 -18.89 14.12 -2.39
N GLY A 174 -19.84 13.53 -1.67
CA GLY A 174 -21.11 13.08 -2.24
C GLY A 174 -20.91 12.07 -3.35
N ASN A 175 -21.35 12.42 -4.56
CA ASN A 175 -21.35 11.50 -5.70
C ASN A 175 -19.98 11.34 -6.39
N ASP A 176 -19.00 12.22 -6.12
CA ASP A 176 -17.67 12.10 -6.72
C ASP A 176 -16.86 10.92 -6.13
N TRP A 177 -17.32 10.29 -5.05
CA TRP A 177 -16.60 9.19 -4.41
C TRP A 177 -16.34 8.04 -5.40
N PHE A 178 -17.34 7.67 -6.20
CA PHE A 178 -17.16 6.65 -7.24
C PHE A 178 -16.15 7.08 -8.31
N GLU A 179 -16.16 8.35 -8.72
CA GLU A 179 -15.17 8.90 -9.65
C GLU A 179 -13.74 8.86 -9.05
N LYS A 180 -13.60 9.16 -7.75
CA LYS A 180 -12.30 9.07 -7.07
C LYS A 180 -11.80 7.65 -6.97
N GLN A 181 -12.65 6.68 -6.59
CA GLN A 181 -12.26 5.27 -6.50
C GLN A 181 -11.84 4.71 -7.86
N THR A 182 -12.61 5.01 -8.90
CA THR A 182 -12.36 4.55 -10.28
C THR A 182 -11.11 5.18 -10.90
N ALA A 183 -10.85 6.47 -10.65
CA ALA A 183 -9.67 7.17 -11.17
C ALA A 183 -8.38 6.80 -10.40
N GLY A 184 -8.50 6.59 -9.09
CA GLY A 184 -7.42 6.32 -8.14
C GLY A 184 -7.04 4.85 -7.98
N THR A 185 -7.56 3.97 -8.84
CA THR A 185 -7.30 2.52 -8.79
C THR A 185 -6.93 1.97 -10.17
N ILE A 186 -5.98 1.06 -10.19
CA ILE A 186 -5.57 0.27 -11.35
C ILE A 186 -5.71 -1.20 -10.99
N ASP A 187 -6.45 -1.95 -11.78
CA ASP A 187 -6.57 -3.41 -11.69
C ASP A 187 -5.48 -4.10 -12.52
N ILE A 188 -5.22 -5.37 -12.19
CA ILE A 188 -4.22 -6.19 -12.89
C ILE A 188 -4.95 -7.21 -13.75
N ASP A 189 -4.82 -7.08 -15.07
CA ASP A 189 -5.33 -8.08 -15.99
C ASP A 189 -4.45 -9.34 -15.92
N CYS A 190 -5.07 -10.46 -15.57
CA CYS A 190 -4.41 -11.75 -15.49
C CYS A 190 -5.39 -12.90 -15.69
N SER A 191 -4.86 -14.01 -16.18
CA SER A 191 -5.64 -15.23 -16.35
C SER A 191 -6.12 -15.79 -15.00
N PRO A 192 -7.25 -16.52 -14.94
CA PRO A 192 -7.77 -17.07 -13.68
C PRO A 192 -6.79 -17.98 -12.94
N GLN A 193 -5.84 -18.60 -13.65
CA GLN A 193 -4.78 -19.41 -13.04
C GLN A 193 -3.85 -18.60 -12.13
N MET A 194 -3.81 -17.27 -12.29
CA MET A 194 -3.02 -16.37 -11.45
C MET A 194 -3.78 -15.87 -10.22
N ASP A 195 -5.04 -16.27 -10.01
CA ASP A 195 -5.84 -15.84 -8.85
C ASP A 195 -5.20 -16.21 -7.51
N TRP A 196 -4.46 -17.32 -7.45
CA TRP A 196 -3.72 -17.71 -6.24
C TRP A 196 -2.54 -16.78 -5.96
N PHE A 197 -1.87 -16.28 -7.00
CA PHE A 197 -0.68 -15.44 -6.88
C PHE A 197 -1.02 -14.02 -6.46
N PHE A 198 -2.09 -13.46 -7.04
CA PHE A 198 -2.57 -12.12 -6.71
C PHE A 198 -3.47 -12.12 -5.47
N GLY A 199 -4.11 -13.24 -5.13
CA GLY A 199 -4.90 -13.38 -3.90
C GLY A 199 -6.06 -12.40 -3.76
N GLY A 200 -6.53 -11.82 -4.87
CA GLY A 200 -7.56 -10.78 -4.95
C GLY A 200 -7.03 -9.36 -5.23
N LEU A 201 -5.72 -9.13 -5.20
CA LEU A 201 -5.11 -7.82 -5.46
C LEU A 201 -5.19 -7.38 -6.93
N GLN A 202 -5.56 -8.30 -7.83
CA GLN A 202 -5.82 -8.00 -9.23
C GLN A 202 -7.15 -7.28 -9.47
N PHE A 203 -8.04 -7.23 -8.46
CA PHE A 203 -9.38 -6.62 -8.50
C PHE A 203 -9.53 -5.55 -7.42
N GLN A 204 -8.68 -4.52 -7.45
CA GLN A 204 -8.71 -3.48 -6.44
C GLN A 204 -9.91 -2.55 -6.61
N LEU A 205 -10.34 -2.24 -7.84
CA LEU A 205 -11.49 -1.37 -8.01
C LEU A 205 -12.75 -2.01 -7.44
N GLU A 206 -12.98 -3.29 -7.73
CA GLU A 206 -14.11 -4.04 -7.17
C GLU A 206 -14.03 -4.09 -5.63
N HIS A 207 -12.82 -4.26 -5.08
CA HIS A 207 -12.58 -4.26 -3.64
C HIS A 207 -12.88 -2.89 -2.99
N HIS A 208 -12.51 -1.79 -3.64
CA HIS A 208 -12.80 -0.42 -3.18
C HIS A 208 -14.28 -0.08 -3.25
N LEU A 209 -14.97 -0.48 -4.33
CA LEU A 209 -16.41 -0.24 -4.48
C LEU A 209 -17.25 -1.14 -3.55
N PHE A 210 -16.79 -2.37 -3.29
CA PHE A 210 -17.51 -3.36 -2.49
C PHE A 210 -16.63 -4.03 -1.43
N PRO A 211 -16.12 -3.30 -0.42
CA PRO A 211 -15.12 -3.80 0.54
C PRO A 211 -15.61 -4.91 1.47
N ARG A 212 -16.92 -5.17 1.47
CA ARG A 212 -17.54 -6.28 2.22
C ARG A 212 -17.74 -7.53 1.38
N LEU A 213 -17.52 -7.45 0.06
CA LEU A 213 -17.67 -8.60 -0.82
C LEU A 213 -16.50 -9.59 -0.59
N PRO A 214 -16.76 -10.90 -0.48
CA PRO A 214 -15.70 -11.87 -0.34
C PRO A 214 -14.77 -11.86 -1.56
N ARG A 215 -13.45 -11.91 -1.33
CA ARG A 215 -12.43 -11.87 -2.41
C ARG A 215 -12.66 -12.88 -3.53
N CYS A 216 -13.19 -14.07 -3.21
CA CYS A 216 -13.50 -15.11 -4.20
C CYS A 216 -14.63 -14.74 -5.18
N GLN A 217 -15.38 -13.67 -4.92
CA GLN A 217 -16.43 -13.17 -5.82
C GLN A 217 -15.95 -12.02 -6.71
N LEU A 218 -14.78 -11.42 -6.44
CA LEU A 218 -14.30 -10.24 -7.16
C LEU A 218 -14.19 -10.49 -8.67
N ARG A 219 -13.62 -11.63 -9.08
CA ARG A 219 -13.53 -12.00 -10.50
C ARG A 219 -14.90 -12.09 -11.18
N LYS A 220 -15.93 -12.56 -10.46
CA LYS A 220 -17.28 -12.71 -11.03
C LYS A 220 -17.97 -11.36 -11.20
N ILE A 221 -17.71 -10.40 -10.31
CA ILE A 221 -18.33 -9.07 -10.40
C ILE A 221 -17.54 -8.11 -11.29
N SER A 222 -16.26 -8.38 -11.57
CA SER A 222 -15.42 -7.50 -12.37
C SER A 222 -16.03 -7.12 -13.73
N PRO A 223 -16.59 -8.05 -14.54
CA PRO A 223 -17.28 -7.66 -15.77
C PRO A 223 -18.49 -6.74 -15.54
N ILE A 224 -19.22 -6.92 -14.44
CA ILE A 224 -20.38 -6.10 -14.07
C ILE A 224 -19.92 -4.68 -13.70
N VAL A 225 -18.81 -4.57 -12.96
CA VAL A 225 -18.21 -3.27 -12.61
C VAL A 225 -17.69 -2.56 -13.86
N GLN A 226 -17.04 -3.27 -14.79
CA GLN A 226 -16.62 -2.72 -16.07
C GLN A 226 -17.79 -2.16 -16.88
N GLU A 227 -18.90 -2.90 -16.98
CA GLU A 227 -20.13 -2.43 -17.65
C GLU A 227 -20.73 -1.21 -16.96
N LEU A 228 -20.74 -1.19 -15.62
CA LEU A 228 -21.24 -0.06 -14.84
C LEU A 228 -20.39 1.20 -15.05
N CYS A 229 -19.06 1.07 -14.98
CA CYS A 229 -18.13 2.16 -15.26
C CYS A 229 -18.36 2.70 -16.68
N LYS A 230 -18.48 1.82 -17.68
CA LYS A 230 -18.79 2.21 -19.05
C LYS A 230 -20.12 2.95 -19.17
N LYS A 231 -21.19 2.46 -18.53
CA LYS A 231 -22.53 3.08 -18.54
C LYS A 231 -22.52 4.49 -17.97
N HIS A 232 -21.70 4.74 -16.95
CA HIS A 232 -21.62 6.04 -16.26
C HIS A 232 -20.43 6.90 -16.70
N ASN A 233 -19.72 6.51 -17.77
CA ASN A 233 -18.53 7.20 -18.27
C ASN A 233 -17.44 7.40 -17.19
N LEU A 234 -17.25 6.39 -16.34
CA LEU A 234 -16.21 6.34 -15.32
C LEU A 234 -15.00 5.56 -15.83
N PRO A 235 -13.77 5.94 -15.43
CA PRO A 235 -12.58 5.18 -15.81
C PRO A 235 -12.61 3.76 -15.22
N TYR A 236 -12.05 2.80 -15.97
CA TYR A 236 -11.75 1.47 -15.47
C TYR A 236 -10.38 1.11 -16.04
N LYS A 237 -9.33 1.22 -15.21
CA LYS A 237 -7.95 0.97 -15.64
C LYS A 237 -7.61 -0.47 -15.26
N SER A 238 -7.39 -1.33 -16.24
CA SER A 238 -6.91 -2.70 -16.03
C SER A 238 -5.78 -2.97 -17.03
N VAL A 239 -4.61 -3.32 -16.51
CA VAL A 239 -3.38 -3.50 -17.32
C VAL A 239 -2.64 -4.75 -16.89
N SER A 240 -1.75 -5.26 -17.74
CA SER A 240 -0.93 -6.41 -17.35
C SER A 240 -0.02 -6.08 -16.16
N PHE A 241 0.37 -7.10 -15.39
CA PHE A 241 1.31 -6.93 -14.27
C PHE A 241 2.61 -6.24 -14.68
N PHE A 242 3.11 -6.55 -15.89
CA PHE A 242 4.31 -5.91 -16.43
C PHE A 242 4.10 -4.41 -16.70
N GLU A 243 2.97 -4.05 -17.31
CA GLU A 243 2.64 -2.65 -17.58
C GLU A 243 2.45 -1.84 -16.30
N ALA A 244 1.78 -2.41 -15.29
CA ALA A 244 1.61 -1.75 -14.00
C ALA A 244 2.96 -1.43 -13.33
N ASN A 245 3.93 -2.36 -13.39
CA ASN A 245 5.30 -2.10 -12.93
C ASN A 245 5.96 -0.98 -13.73
N ARG A 246 5.84 -1.00 -15.08
CA ARG A 246 6.39 0.04 -15.95
C ARG A 246 5.80 1.42 -15.62
N TRP A 247 4.49 1.49 -15.40
CA TRP A 247 3.79 2.72 -15.05
C TRP A 247 4.24 3.24 -13.69
N THR A 248 4.32 2.37 -12.68
CA THR A 248 4.78 2.73 -11.33
C THR A 248 6.21 3.31 -11.36
N ILE A 249 7.15 2.62 -12.00
CA ILE A 249 8.54 3.12 -12.12
C ILE A 249 8.61 4.43 -12.90
N ARG A 250 7.78 4.60 -13.94
CA ARG A 250 7.67 5.87 -14.68
C ARG A 250 7.18 6.99 -13.77
N THR A 251 6.07 6.81 -13.06
CA THR A 251 5.53 7.82 -12.13
C THR A 251 6.57 8.24 -11.09
N LEU A 252 7.24 7.26 -10.48
CA LEU A 252 8.31 7.50 -9.53
C LEU A 252 9.51 8.24 -10.17
N ARG A 253 9.85 7.93 -11.42
CA ARG A 253 10.92 8.61 -12.17
C ARG A 253 10.54 10.05 -12.52
N THR A 254 9.30 10.30 -12.96
CA THR A 254 8.80 11.63 -13.28
C THR A 254 8.85 12.54 -12.06
N ALA A 255 8.33 12.08 -10.91
CA ALA A 255 8.44 12.81 -9.66
C ALA A 255 9.91 13.03 -9.24
N ALA A 256 10.79 12.04 -9.42
CA ALA A 256 12.22 12.18 -9.15
C ALA A 256 12.90 13.26 -10.01
N MET A 257 12.56 13.35 -11.30
CA MET A 257 13.11 14.38 -12.20
C MET A 257 12.59 15.77 -11.82
N GLN A 258 11.30 15.89 -11.51
CA GLN A 258 10.71 17.14 -11.02
C GLN A 258 11.37 17.59 -9.70
N ALA A 259 11.63 16.68 -8.77
CA ALA A 259 12.36 16.98 -7.53
C ALA A 259 13.77 17.52 -7.79
N ARG A 260 14.44 17.07 -8.86
CA ARG A 260 15.78 17.56 -9.27
C ARG A 260 15.74 18.88 -10.05
N GLY A 261 14.56 19.40 -10.39
CA GLY A 261 14.40 20.58 -11.25
C GLY A 261 14.55 20.29 -12.75
N LEU A 262 14.53 19.01 -13.14
CA LEU A 262 14.69 18.52 -14.51
C LEU A 262 13.32 18.37 -15.19
N LEU A 263 12.66 19.52 -15.43
CA LEU A 263 11.28 19.56 -15.94
C LEU A 263 11.16 19.01 -17.36
N TRP A 264 12.16 19.24 -18.22
CA TRP A 264 12.18 18.73 -19.59
C TRP A 264 12.27 17.19 -19.61
N GLU A 265 13.12 16.63 -18.77
CA GLU A 265 13.28 15.18 -18.61
C GLU A 265 12.03 14.56 -17.98
N ALA A 266 11.35 15.26 -17.08
CA ALA A 266 10.11 14.79 -16.48
C ALA A 266 8.99 14.63 -17.52
N VAL A 267 8.81 15.62 -18.41
CA VAL A 267 7.78 15.60 -19.47
C VAL A 267 8.12 14.57 -20.55
N ASN A 268 9.41 14.28 -20.79
CA ASN A 268 9.84 13.30 -21.81
C ASN A 268 10.07 11.89 -21.27
N THR A 269 9.63 11.57 -20.05
CA THR A 269 9.61 10.18 -19.55
C THR A 269 8.70 9.23 -20.35
N HIS A 270 7.91 9.79 -21.28
CA HIS A 270 7.00 9.08 -22.18
C HIS A 270 7.67 8.49 -23.44
N GLY A 271 8.95 8.78 -23.68
CA GLY A 271 9.75 8.16 -24.75
C GLY A 271 10.06 6.66 -24.54
#